data_AF-F9XRS5-F1
#
_entry.id   AF-F9XRS5-F1
#
_cell.length_a   1.000
_cell.length_b   1.000
_cell.length_c   1.000
_cell.angle_alpha   90.00
_cell.angle_beta   90.00
_cell.angle_gamma   90.00
#
_symmetry.space_group_name_H-M   'P 1'
#
loop_
_entity.id
_entity.type
_entity.pdbx_description
1 polymer ?
#
loop_
_entity_poly.entity_id
_entity_poly.type
_entity_poly.pdbx_seq_one_letter_code
_entity_poly.pdbx_strand_id
1 'polypeptide(L)'
;MNVQTFAKRLECDIDTQEERYNALNLASFTHADKPTFTKKPRFQFLSALSKRAKKIGPGKEQTEGSRGGSDVDRCETFNILAEPTSTSFAHVDVLGGTYVRCLFGVKLWMIVPEKDMSEDDRASHGRKGDEWLPEGKARLILLRKGDVLFMPPGLRQVHAVFTPETCLMEGGMLWDQRSILATLKSLLWVYNNPAATNEDLPRQLRVMLEALQKWMTEEPDLFPDHVEIRETIQSFEELGCGCHGQCRASCPCKGNCTIWRHTRNTTRKCVPGSGN
;
A
#
# COMPACT_ATOMS: atom_id res chain seq x y z
N MET A 1 -11.27 30.88 1.17
CA MET A 1 -12.39 30.07 1.66
C MET A 1 -12.07 29.70 3.10
N ASN A 2 -12.92 30.04 4.08
CA ASN A 2 -12.65 29.73 5.49
C ASN A 2 -13.01 28.25 5.79
N VAL A 3 -12.37 27.65 6.80
CA VAL A 3 -12.54 26.22 7.15
C VAL A 3 -13.99 25.87 7.51
N GLN A 4 -14.74 26.75 8.15
CA GLN A 4 -16.16 26.54 8.49
C GLN A 4 -17.06 26.57 7.25
N THR A 5 -16.78 27.45 6.29
CA THR A 5 -17.49 27.50 5.00
C THR A 5 -17.22 26.21 4.20
N PHE A 6 -16.00 25.70 4.28
CA PHE A 6 -15.62 24.45 3.64
C PHE A 6 -16.30 23.23 4.32
N ALA A 7 -16.32 23.19 5.65
CA ALA A 7 -16.98 22.12 6.43
C ALA A 7 -18.50 22.06 6.19
N LYS A 8 -19.20 23.21 6.16
CA LYS A 8 -20.63 23.25 5.84
C LYS A 8 -20.94 22.75 4.43
N ARG A 9 -20.07 23.02 3.46
CA ARG A 9 -20.24 22.55 2.09
C ARG A 9 -20.05 21.03 1.99
N LEU A 10 -19.07 20.49 2.71
CA LEU A 10 -18.84 19.06 2.90
C LEU A 10 -20.07 18.33 3.45
N GLU A 11 -20.74 18.89 4.48
CA GLU A 11 -21.96 18.31 5.07
C GLU A 11 -23.11 18.22 4.06
N CYS A 12 -23.32 19.26 3.24
CA CYS A 12 -24.37 19.26 2.21
C CYS A 12 -24.07 18.27 1.06
N ASP A 13 -22.81 18.11 0.70
CA ASP A 13 -22.37 17.30 -0.42
C ASP A 13 -22.46 15.78 -0.13
N ILE A 14 -22.39 15.36 1.14
CA ILE A 14 -22.51 13.95 1.57
C ILE A 14 -23.95 13.41 1.46
N ASP A 15 -24.97 14.27 1.50
CA ASP A 15 -26.38 13.87 1.62
C ASP A 15 -27.06 13.46 0.28
N THR A 16 -26.28 13.31 -0.79
CA THR A 16 -26.79 13.02 -2.14
C THR A 16 -26.34 11.63 -2.60
N GLN A 17 -27.23 10.64 -2.41
CA GLN A 17 -27.05 9.20 -2.70
C GLN A 17 -27.11 8.82 -4.20
N GLU A 18 -26.38 9.52 -5.07
CA GLU A 18 -26.12 8.98 -6.42
C GLU A 18 -24.86 8.11 -6.39
N GLU A 19 -24.86 6.98 -7.10
CA GLU A 19 -23.69 6.09 -7.23
C GLU A 19 -22.52 6.86 -7.88
N ARG A 20 -21.64 7.38 -7.04
CA ARG A 20 -20.47 8.16 -7.45
C ARG A 20 -19.28 7.26 -7.73
N TYR A 21 -18.58 7.54 -8.82
CA TYR A 21 -17.42 6.78 -9.25
C TYR A 21 -16.13 7.31 -8.61
N ASN A 22 -15.53 6.48 -7.75
CA ASN A 22 -14.14 6.63 -7.33
C ASN A 22 -13.31 5.53 -7.97
N ALA A 23 -12.87 5.76 -9.20
CA ALA A 23 -12.09 4.80 -9.96
C ALA A 23 -10.61 4.86 -9.53
N LEU A 24 -10.27 3.96 -8.61
CA LEU A 24 -8.92 3.80 -8.07
C LEU A 24 -8.11 2.79 -8.91
N ASN A 25 -6.79 2.91 -8.85
CA ASN A 25 -5.86 1.96 -9.48
C ASN A 25 -6.11 1.73 -10.99
N LEU A 26 -6.54 2.77 -11.70
CA LEU A 26 -6.68 2.72 -13.16
C LEU A 26 -5.30 2.52 -13.78
N ALA A 27 -5.23 1.69 -14.83
CA ALA A 27 -4.04 1.59 -15.65
C ALA A 27 -3.60 2.99 -16.09
N SER A 28 -2.30 3.27 -16.08
CA SER A 28 -1.80 4.59 -16.45
C SER A 28 -2.10 4.91 -17.92
N PHE A 29 -3.20 5.62 -18.17
CA PHE A 29 -3.70 5.99 -19.50
C PHE A 29 -3.33 7.42 -19.88
N THR A 30 -2.96 8.22 -18.88
CA THR A 30 -2.58 9.63 -19.07
C THR A 30 -1.20 9.78 -19.69
N HIS A 31 -0.35 8.74 -19.60
CA HIS A 31 1.03 8.75 -20.05
C HIS A 31 1.83 9.98 -19.61
N ALA A 32 1.48 10.53 -18.45
CA ALA A 32 2.09 11.74 -17.96
C ALA A 32 3.53 11.44 -17.48
N ASP A 33 4.43 12.43 -17.62
CA ASP A 33 5.82 12.25 -17.20
C ASP A 33 5.93 12.13 -15.68
N LYS A 34 6.41 11.00 -15.16
CA LYS A 34 6.60 10.82 -13.71
C LYS A 34 7.43 11.98 -13.11
N PRO A 35 7.13 12.41 -11.86
CA PRO A 35 7.95 13.41 -11.17
C PRO A 35 9.43 13.04 -11.18
N THR A 36 10.32 14.02 -11.42
CA THR A 36 11.76 13.79 -11.67
C THR A 36 12.46 13.04 -10.54
N PHE A 37 12.04 13.21 -9.29
CA PHE A 37 12.65 12.51 -8.16
C PHE A 37 12.46 10.99 -8.24
N THR A 38 11.36 10.51 -8.83
CA THR A 38 11.08 9.07 -8.99
C THR A 38 12.08 8.39 -9.92
N LYS A 39 12.80 9.16 -10.75
CA LYS A 39 13.84 8.68 -11.65
C LYS A 39 15.21 8.49 -10.95
N LYS A 40 15.35 8.90 -9.68
CA LYS A 40 16.62 8.71 -8.94
C LYS A 40 16.82 7.23 -8.61
N PRO A 41 18.03 6.66 -8.76
CA PRO A 41 18.29 5.23 -8.56
C PRO A 41 17.76 4.67 -7.23
N ARG A 42 17.92 5.43 -6.13
CA ARG A 42 17.43 5.02 -4.81
C ARG A 42 15.93 4.70 -4.77
N PHE A 43 15.12 5.43 -5.53
CA PHE A 43 13.66 5.29 -5.58
C PHE A 43 13.20 4.28 -6.64
N GLN A 44 14.11 3.69 -7.41
CA GLN A 44 13.80 2.65 -8.38
C GLN A 44 13.88 1.24 -7.78
N PHE A 45 14.10 1.14 -6.46
CA PHE A 45 14.36 -0.11 -5.77
C PHE A 45 13.19 -1.11 -5.92
N LEU A 46 11.95 -0.65 -5.75
CA LEU A 46 10.75 -1.48 -5.93
C LEU A 46 10.69 -2.11 -7.33
N SER A 47 10.94 -1.31 -8.36
CA SER A 47 10.92 -1.77 -9.75
C SER A 47 12.08 -2.72 -10.08
N ALA A 48 13.27 -2.41 -9.57
CA ALA A 48 14.43 -3.30 -9.70
C ALA A 48 14.16 -4.66 -9.03
N LEU A 49 13.55 -4.64 -7.84
CA LEU A 49 13.19 -5.83 -7.10
C LEU A 49 12.09 -6.64 -7.79
N SER A 50 11.01 -6.01 -8.27
CA SER A 50 9.96 -6.67 -9.07
C SER A 50 10.55 -7.38 -10.28
N LYS A 51 11.44 -6.70 -11.03
CA LYS A 51 12.14 -7.30 -12.19
C LYS A 51 13.00 -8.50 -11.80
N ARG A 52 13.68 -8.47 -10.65
CA ARG A 52 14.45 -9.61 -10.13
C ARG A 52 13.51 -10.75 -9.71
N ALA A 53 12.40 -10.46 -9.04
CA ALA A 53 11.41 -11.44 -8.61
C ALA A 53 10.80 -12.22 -9.79
N LYS A 54 10.52 -11.55 -10.91
CA LYS A 54 10.03 -12.19 -12.14
C LYS A 54 11.00 -13.23 -12.74
N LYS A 55 12.30 -13.13 -12.44
CA LYS A 55 13.31 -14.12 -12.89
C LYS A 55 13.35 -15.37 -12.00
N ILE A 56 12.78 -15.31 -10.80
CA ILE A 56 12.77 -16.42 -9.82
C ILE A 56 11.48 -17.25 -9.93
N GLY A 57 10.34 -16.61 -10.21
CA GLY A 57 9.05 -17.30 -10.37
C GLY A 57 8.99 -18.22 -11.61
N PRO A 58 8.06 -19.20 -11.64
CA PRO A 58 7.83 -20.02 -12.82
C PRO A 58 7.54 -19.12 -14.02
N GLY A 59 8.35 -19.24 -15.07
CA GLY A 59 8.22 -18.41 -16.27
C GLY A 59 6.82 -18.53 -16.86
N LYS A 60 6.14 -17.38 -16.98
CA LYS A 60 4.87 -17.16 -17.69
C LYS A 60 3.80 -18.26 -17.54
N GLU A 61 2.97 -18.15 -16.50
CA GLU A 61 1.55 -18.50 -16.61
C GLU A 61 0.72 -17.27 -16.25
N GLN A 62 0.50 -16.39 -17.23
CA GLN A 62 -0.67 -15.52 -17.19
C GLN A 62 -1.88 -16.39 -17.54
N THR A 63 -2.47 -17.03 -16.53
CA THR A 63 -3.82 -17.55 -16.69
C THR A 63 -4.78 -16.36 -16.69
N GLU A 64 -5.68 -16.33 -17.68
CA GLU A 64 -6.60 -15.23 -18.00
C GLU A 64 -7.53 -14.80 -16.84
N GLY A 65 -7.55 -15.56 -15.73
CA GLY A 65 -8.26 -15.24 -14.49
C GLY A 65 -7.47 -14.38 -13.47
N SER A 66 -6.24 -13.98 -13.75
CA SER A 66 -5.40 -13.15 -12.85
C SER A 66 -5.73 -11.64 -12.90
N ARG A 67 -6.84 -11.26 -13.54
CA ARG A 67 -7.20 -9.85 -13.83
C ARG A 67 -7.54 -8.98 -12.61
N GLY A 68 -7.67 -9.53 -11.39
CA GLY A 68 -8.16 -8.79 -10.21
C GLY A 68 -7.31 -8.82 -8.95
N GLY A 69 -5.99 -9.06 -9.02
CA GLY A 69 -5.12 -9.03 -7.83
C GLY A 69 -4.25 -7.77 -7.74
N SER A 70 -4.02 -7.29 -6.51
CA SER A 70 -2.91 -6.37 -6.17
C SER A 70 -1.58 -6.98 -6.65
N ASP A 71 -1.09 -6.46 -7.78
CA ASP A 71 0.16 -6.83 -8.43
C ASP A 71 1.07 -5.61 -8.31
N VAL A 72 2.29 -5.79 -7.80
CA VAL A 72 3.24 -4.69 -7.58
C VAL A 72 3.52 -3.93 -8.87
N ASP A 73 3.45 -4.60 -10.02
CA ASP A 73 3.59 -3.97 -11.34
C ASP A 73 2.51 -2.91 -11.61
N ARG A 74 1.29 -3.11 -11.08
CA ARG A 74 0.17 -2.17 -11.21
C ARG A 74 0.28 -1.01 -10.23
N CYS A 75 1.08 -1.17 -9.16
CA CYS A 75 1.30 -0.12 -8.16
C CYS A 75 2.42 0.85 -8.58
N GLU A 76 3.33 0.49 -9.50
CA GLU A 76 4.43 1.38 -9.94
C GLU A 76 3.93 2.67 -10.62
N THR A 77 2.76 2.59 -11.26
CA THR A 77 2.03 3.71 -11.86
C THR A 77 0.55 3.41 -11.92
N PHE A 78 -0.27 4.35 -11.48
CA PHE A 78 -1.70 4.28 -11.61
C PHE A 78 -2.30 5.67 -11.85
N ASN A 79 -3.53 5.70 -12.34
CA ASN A 79 -4.36 6.89 -12.34
C ASN A 79 -5.51 6.75 -11.31
N ILE A 80 -5.93 7.88 -10.74
CA ILE A 80 -7.12 7.98 -9.89
C ILE A 80 -8.05 8.99 -10.54
N LEU A 81 -9.25 8.56 -10.92
CA LEU A 81 -10.32 9.45 -11.33
C LEU A 81 -11.38 9.45 -10.23
N ALA A 82 -11.57 10.60 -9.59
CA ALA A 82 -12.49 10.76 -8.48
C ALA A 82 -13.55 11.80 -8.83
N GLU A 83 -14.82 11.45 -8.64
CA GLU A 83 -15.94 12.37 -8.72
C GLU A 83 -16.04 13.23 -7.45
N PRO A 84 -16.77 14.38 -7.50
CA PRO A 84 -17.02 15.19 -6.33
C PRO A 84 -17.56 14.33 -5.19
N THR A 85 -17.18 14.70 -3.98
CA THR A 85 -17.46 14.05 -2.70
C THR A 85 -16.83 12.68 -2.48
N SER A 86 -16.04 12.14 -3.42
CA SER A 86 -15.36 10.86 -3.22
C SER A 86 -14.40 10.94 -2.04
N THR A 87 -14.55 10.02 -1.08
CA THR A 87 -13.76 9.93 0.15
C THR A 87 -12.97 8.64 0.26
N SER A 88 -11.88 8.70 1.01
CA SER A 88 -11.37 7.54 1.75
C SER A 88 -11.16 7.97 3.20
N PHE A 89 -11.41 7.06 4.12
CA PHE A 89 -11.20 7.29 5.54
C PHE A 89 -9.76 6.97 5.95
N ALA A 90 -9.47 6.95 7.25
CA ALA A 90 -8.12 6.75 7.77
C ALA A 90 -7.54 5.39 7.32
N HIS A 91 -6.39 5.43 6.64
CA HIS A 91 -5.68 4.22 6.22
C HIS A 91 -4.18 4.51 6.02
N VAL A 92 -3.41 3.43 5.85
CA VAL A 92 -2.04 3.46 5.32
C VAL A 92 -1.95 2.63 4.04
N ASP A 93 -1.13 3.08 3.10
CA ASP A 93 -0.86 2.32 1.87
C ASP A 93 -0.05 1.07 2.19
N VAL A 94 -0.40 -0.08 1.61
CA VAL A 94 0.22 -1.38 1.96
C VAL A 94 1.72 -1.38 1.70
N LEU A 95 2.13 -1.00 0.49
CA LEU A 95 3.54 -1.00 0.10
C LEU A 95 4.30 0.22 0.65
N GLY A 96 3.58 1.24 1.12
CA GLY A 96 4.11 2.56 1.44
C GLY A 96 4.79 3.24 0.24
N GLY A 97 5.36 4.43 0.48
CA GLY A 97 6.19 5.08 -0.51
C GLY A 97 5.42 5.59 -1.72
N THR A 98 4.32 6.30 -1.49
CA THR A 98 3.41 6.74 -2.55
C THR A 98 3.70 8.17 -2.97
N TYR A 99 3.68 8.42 -4.27
CA TYR A 99 3.53 9.77 -4.79
C TYR A 99 2.19 9.90 -5.52
N VAL A 100 1.62 11.09 -5.48
CA VAL A 100 0.47 11.47 -6.30
C VAL A 100 0.68 12.88 -6.84
N ARG A 101 0.29 13.09 -8.10
CA ARG A 101 0.29 14.35 -8.80
C ARG A 101 -1.12 14.66 -9.29
N CYS A 102 -1.62 15.83 -8.97
CA CYS A 102 -2.91 16.28 -9.49
C CYS A 102 -2.73 16.77 -10.94
N LEU A 103 -3.43 16.13 -11.88
CA LEU A 103 -3.41 16.51 -13.30
C LEU A 103 -4.48 17.56 -13.63
N PHE A 104 -5.65 17.44 -12.99
CA PHE A 104 -6.68 18.49 -12.93
C PHE A 104 -7.58 18.28 -11.72
N GLY A 105 -8.36 19.32 -11.37
CA GLY A 105 -9.29 19.32 -10.24
C GLY A 105 -8.60 19.66 -8.92
N VAL A 106 -9.22 19.24 -7.83
CA VAL A 106 -8.73 19.42 -6.46
C VAL A 106 -8.85 18.13 -5.68
N LYS A 107 -7.81 17.81 -4.90
CA LYS A 107 -7.84 16.74 -3.91
C LYS A 107 -7.41 17.27 -2.55
N LEU A 108 -8.10 16.85 -1.50
CA LEU A 108 -7.73 17.11 -0.12
C LEU A 108 -7.12 15.86 0.49
N TRP A 109 -5.90 16.00 1.02
CA TRP A 109 -5.19 14.95 1.73
C TRP A 109 -5.09 15.33 3.20
N MET A 110 -5.69 14.55 4.08
CA MET A 110 -5.57 14.72 5.52
C MET A 110 -4.52 13.73 6.03
N ILE A 111 -3.44 14.24 6.59
CA ILE A 111 -2.27 13.44 6.99
C ILE A 111 -2.02 13.64 8.48
N VAL A 112 -1.77 12.56 9.22
CA VAL A 112 -1.28 12.68 10.60
C VAL A 112 0.24 12.62 10.61
N PRO A 113 0.96 13.71 10.94
CA PRO A 113 2.42 13.69 10.93
C PRO A 113 2.98 12.59 11.83
N GLU A 114 4.02 11.88 11.38
CA GLU A 114 4.63 10.77 12.12
C GLU A 114 5.03 11.16 13.56
N LYS A 115 5.53 12.40 13.74
CA LYS A 115 5.90 12.96 15.05
C LYS A 115 4.71 13.17 16.01
N ASP A 116 3.50 13.25 15.46
CA ASP A 116 2.26 13.46 16.21
C ASP A 116 1.53 12.11 16.46
N MET A 117 2.07 10.98 15.95
CA MET A 117 1.56 9.62 16.15
C MET A 117 2.27 8.90 17.29
N SER A 118 1.59 8.71 18.42
CA SER A 118 2.07 7.85 19.52
C SER A 118 1.90 6.36 19.20
N GLU A 119 2.53 5.49 19.99
CA GLU A 119 2.31 4.04 19.85
C GLU A 119 0.87 3.63 20.20
N ASP A 120 0.21 4.33 21.14
CA ASP A 120 -1.20 4.11 21.44
C ASP A 120 -2.11 4.50 20.27
N ASP A 121 -1.79 5.61 19.57
CA ASP A 121 -2.49 6.00 18.35
C ASP A 121 -2.34 4.94 17.27
N ARG A 122 -1.13 4.41 17.07
CA ARG A 122 -0.88 3.33 16.10
C ARG A 122 -1.63 2.06 16.45
N ALA A 123 -1.61 1.66 17.71
CA ALA A 123 -2.32 0.47 18.17
C ALA A 123 -3.85 0.65 18.04
N SER A 124 -4.35 1.85 18.33
CA SER A 124 -5.76 2.21 18.15
C SER A 124 -6.15 2.20 16.67
N HIS A 125 -5.37 2.83 15.79
CA HIS A 125 -5.59 2.81 14.34
C HIS A 125 -5.52 1.39 13.78
N GLY A 126 -4.54 0.60 14.20
CA GLY A 126 -4.40 -0.80 13.79
C GLY A 126 -5.62 -1.67 14.10
N ARG A 127 -6.35 -1.35 15.17
CA ARG A 127 -7.59 -2.03 15.56
C ARG A 127 -8.85 -1.45 14.90
N LYS A 128 -8.94 -0.12 14.81
CA LYS A 128 -10.15 0.60 14.36
C LYS A 128 -10.20 0.83 12.85
N GLY A 129 -9.05 0.80 12.18
CA GLY A 129 -8.98 1.04 10.74
C GLY A 129 -9.52 2.41 10.35
N ASP A 130 -10.45 2.40 9.39
CA ASP A 130 -11.11 3.57 8.84
C ASP A 130 -11.96 4.35 9.85
N GLU A 131 -12.44 3.70 10.91
CA GLU A 131 -13.18 4.34 12.00
C GLU A 131 -12.28 5.14 12.97
N TRP A 132 -10.96 5.04 12.83
CA TRP A 132 -10.03 5.76 13.70
C TRP A 132 -10.07 7.26 13.45
N LEU A 133 -10.20 8.04 14.53
CA LEU A 133 -10.22 9.50 14.48
C LEU A 133 -8.88 10.08 14.96
N PRO A 134 -8.31 11.07 14.25
CA PRO A 134 -7.01 11.65 14.59
C PRO A 134 -7.04 12.68 15.72
N GLU A 135 -8.20 12.98 16.31
CA GLU A 135 -8.35 13.88 17.47
C GLU A 135 -7.59 15.22 17.33
N GLY A 136 -7.66 15.87 16.15
CA GLY A 136 -7.00 17.15 15.87
C GLY A 136 -5.52 17.05 15.46
N LYS A 137 -4.94 15.85 15.40
CA LYS A 137 -3.55 15.62 14.98
C LYS A 137 -3.37 15.69 13.45
N ALA A 138 -4.46 15.57 12.68
CA ALA A 138 -4.41 15.65 11.23
C ALA A 138 -4.02 17.06 10.74
N ARG A 139 -3.35 17.10 9.58
CA ARG A 139 -3.03 18.30 8.81
C ARG A 139 -3.66 18.15 7.43
N LEU A 140 -4.33 19.19 6.98
CA LEU A 140 -4.96 19.23 5.67
C LEU A 140 -3.97 19.77 4.63
N ILE A 141 -3.77 19.01 3.56
CA ILE A 141 -3.00 19.40 2.38
C ILE A 141 -3.97 19.52 1.22
N LEU A 142 -4.01 20.71 0.61
CA LEU A 142 -4.78 20.99 -0.59
C LEU A 142 -3.89 20.78 -1.82
N LEU A 143 -4.24 19.83 -2.67
CA LEU A 143 -3.55 19.56 -3.93
C LEU A 143 -4.36 20.11 -5.10
N ARG A 144 -3.70 20.93 -5.92
CA ARG A 144 -4.21 21.47 -7.19
C ARG A 144 -3.37 20.97 -8.34
N LYS A 145 -3.84 21.24 -9.57
CA LYS A 145 -3.13 20.92 -10.80
C LYS A 145 -1.64 21.28 -10.73
N GLY A 146 -0.80 20.28 -10.96
CA GLY A 146 0.66 20.39 -10.95
C GLY A 146 1.31 20.06 -9.60
N ASP A 147 0.57 20.12 -8.49
CA ASP A 147 1.08 19.77 -7.18
C ASP A 147 1.40 18.28 -7.11
N VAL A 148 2.49 17.97 -6.39
CA VAL A 148 2.93 16.59 -6.12
C VAL A 148 3.03 16.41 -4.62
N LEU A 149 2.27 15.43 -4.11
CA LEU A 149 2.42 14.94 -2.75
C LEU A 149 3.27 13.68 -2.78
N PHE A 150 4.24 13.61 -1.87
CA PHE A 150 5.07 12.43 -1.67
C PHE A 150 4.98 11.98 -0.22
N MET A 151 4.53 10.75 -0.01
CA MET A 151 4.47 10.04 1.25
C MET A 151 5.65 9.06 1.29
N PRO A 152 6.73 9.35 2.06
CA PRO A 152 7.98 8.62 1.96
C PRO A 152 7.89 7.13 2.30
N PRO A 153 8.70 6.25 1.63
CA PRO A 153 8.79 4.85 1.98
C PRO A 153 9.35 4.64 3.39
N GLY A 154 8.81 3.66 4.10
CA GLY A 154 9.20 3.32 5.47
C GLY A 154 8.45 4.07 6.57
N LEU A 155 7.56 4.99 6.21
CA LEU A 155 6.63 5.62 7.15
C LEU A 155 5.25 4.94 7.06
N ARG A 156 4.63 4.71 8.23
CA ARG A 156 3.24 4.25 8.35
C ARG A 156 2.32 5.46 8.31
N GLN A 157 2.30 6.14 7.16
CA GLN A 157 1.70 7.46 7.03
C GLN A 157 0.17 7.36 6.99
N VAL A 158 -0.48 7.52 8.15
CA VAL A 158 -1.94 7.53 8.24
C VAL A 158 -2.49 8.74 7.50
N HIS A 159 -3.44 8.49 6.60
CA HIS A 159 -4.09 9.53 5.84
C HIS A 159 -5.52 9.18 5.43
N ALA A 160 -6.25 10.22 5.03
CA ALA A 160 -7.60 10.16 4.49
C ALA A 160 -7.71 11.15 3.33
N VAL A 161 -8.61 10.92 2.37
CA VAL A 161 -8.80 11.83 1.24
C VAL A 161 -10.23 12.27 1.06
N PHE A 162 -10.40 13.49 0.55
CA PHE A 162 -11.68 14.02 0.11
C PHE A 162 -11.52 14.71 -1.25
N THR A 163 -12.53 14.61 -2.10
CA THR A 163 -12.50 15.14 -3.47
C THR A 163 -13.63 16.16 -3.61
N PRO A 164 -13.39 17.47 -3.47
CA PRO A 164 -14.47 18.46 -3.56
C PRO A 164 -15.04 18.64 -4.98
N GLU A 165 -14.28 18.30 -6.00
CA GLU A 165 -14.65 18.42 -7.41
C GLU A 165 -14.00 17.30 -8.21
N THR A 166 -14.49 17.03 -9.43
CA THR A 166 -13.92 16.00 -10.29
C THR A 166 -12.41 16.20 -10.44
N CYS A 167 -11.65 15.17 -10.09
CA CYS A 167 -10.20 15.23 -10.00
C CYS A 167 -9.57 14.01 -10.67
N LEU A 168 -8.55 14.26 -11.48
CA LEU A 168 -7.70 13.21 -12.03
C LEU A 168 -6.30 13.36 -11.45
N MET A 169 -5.82 12.26 -10.90
CA MET A 169 -4.47 12.14 -10.38
C MET A 169 -3.69 11.07 -11.14
N GLU A 170 -2.40 11.28 -11.20
CA GLU A 170 -1.42 10.23 -11.47
C GLU A 170 -0.73 9.89 -10.15
N GLY A 171 -0.50 8.63 -9.88
CA GLY A 171 0.28 8.20 -8.74
C GLY A 171 1.15 7.00 -9.05
N GLY A 172 1.91 6.61 -8.04
CA GLY A 172 2.68 5.39 -8.06
C GLY A 172 3.32 5.15 -6.71
N MET A 173 3.61 3.89 -6.44
CA MET A 173 4.36 3.44 -5.28
C MET A 173 5.80 3.19 -5.69
N LEU A 174 6.72 3.50 -4.78
CA LEU A 174 8.14 3.32 -4.97
C LEU A 174 8.79 2.99 -3.64
N TRP A 175 9.89 2.25 -3.67
CA TRP A 175 10.70 1.98 -2.48
C TRP A 175 12.02 2.70 -2.59
N ASP A 176 12.51 3.13 -1.44
CA ASP A 176 13.82 3.74 -1.31
C ASP A 176 14.81 2.70 -0.77
N GLN A 177 15.87 2.45 -1.53
CA GLN A 177 16.95 1.54 -1.13
C GLN A 177 17.47 1.87 0.28
N ARG A 178 17.51 3.16 0.66
CA ARG A 178 18.04 3.59 1.96
C ARG A 178 17.09 3.38 3.13
N SER A 179 15.81 3.10 2.87
CA SER A 179 14.81 2.85 3.91
C SER A 179 14.14 1.49 3.75
N ILE A 180 14.81 0.53 3.10
CA ILE A 180 14.24 -0.79 2.85
C ILE A 180 13.86 -1.51 4.14
N LEU A 181 14.70 -1.45 5.19
CA LEU A 181 14.37 -2.03 6.50
C LEU A 181 13.10 -1.41 7.09
N ALA A 182 13.01 -0.08 7.11
CA ALA A 182 11.82 0.62 7.59
C ALA A 182 10.57 0.30 6.76
N THR A 183 10.73 0.17 5.44
CA THR A 183 9.67 -0.22 4.50
C THR A 183 9.14 -1.62 4.80
N LEU A 184 10.03 -2.59 5.03
CA LEU A 184 9.65 -3.95 5.41
C LEU A 184 8.96 -4.01 6.78
N LYS A 185 9.46 -3.25 7.76
CA LYS A 185 8.82 -3.13 9.09
C LYS A 185 7.42 -2.51 8.99
N SER A 186 7.26 -1.49 8.15
CA SER A 186 5.95 -0.88 7.87
C SER A 186 5.00 -1.89 7.25
N LEU A 187 5.44 -2.61 6.22
CA LEU A 187 4.65 -3.64 5.56
C LEU A 187 4.27 -4.79 6.50
N LEU A 188 5.19 -5.21 7.38
CA LEU A 188 4.94 -6.24 8.40
C LEU A 188 3.89 -5.76 9.41
N TRP A 189 3.96 -4.48 9.79
CA TRP A 189 2.96 -3.87 10.66
C TRP A 189 1.57 -3.86 10.00
N VAL A 190 1.47 -3.48 8.72
CA VAL A 190 0.20 -3.52 7.98
C VAL A 190 -0.34 -4.95 7.89
N TYR A 191 0.53 -5.92 7.64
CA TYR A 191 0.16 -7.33 7.60
C TYR A 191 -0.44 -7.81 8.94
N ASN A 192 0.10 -7.35 10.06
CA ASN A 192 -0.42 -7.67 11.40
C ASN A 192 -1.65 -6.84 11.81
N ASN A 193 -1.97 -5.78 11.07
CA ASN A 193 -3.07 -4.86 11.36
C ASN A 193 -3.89 -4.62 10.07
N PRO A 194 -4.55 -5.64 9.50
CA PRO A 194 -5.19 -5.54 8.20
C PRO A 194 -6.32 -4.49 8.14
N ALA A 195 -6.92 -4.13 9.27
CA ALA A 195 -7.91 -3.05 9.34
C ALA A 195 -7.31 -1.67 9.03
N ALA A 196 -5.99 -1.49 9.19
CA ALA A 196 -5.31 -0.21 9.00
C ALA A 196 -5.18 0.22 7.53
N THR A 197 -5.55 -0.63 6.57
CA THR A 197 -5.42 -0.37 5.13
C THR A 197 -6.70 -0.72 4.39
N ASN A 198 -6.91 -0.05 3.26
CA ASN A 198 -8.01 -0.33 2.32
C ASN A 198 -7.53 -1.10 1.07
N GLU A 199 -6.28 -1.57 1.06
CA GLU A 199 -5.67 -2.28 -0.07
C GLU A 199 -5.46 -3.76 0.24
N ASP A 200 -5.62 -4.60 -0.80
CA ASP A 200 -5.18 -5.99 -0.74
C ASP A 200 -3.65 -6.08 -0.67
N LEU A 201 -3.16 -6.98 0.18
CA LEU A 201 -1.75 -7.34 0.22
C LEU A 201 -1.28 -7.87 -1.16
N PRO A 202 -0.12 -7.40 -1.68
CA PRO A 202 0.32 -7.81 -3.00
C PRO A 202 0.68 -9.29 -3.07
N ARG A 203 0.12 -9.97 -4.07
CA ARG A 203 0.27 -11.42 -4.26
C ARG A 203 1.72 -11.84 -4.54
N GLN A 204 2.52 -10.91 -5.07
CA GLN A 204 3.92 -11.13 -5.44
C GLN A 204 4.90 -10.95 -4.26
N LEU A 205 4.42 -10.50 -3.09
CA LEU A 205 5.27 -10.09 -1.98
C LEU A 205 6.31 -11.16 -1.62
N ARG A 206 5.91 -12.42 -1.47
CA ARG A 206 6.83 -13.51 -1.14
C ARG A 206 7.99 -13.65 -2.13
N VAL A 207 7.69 -13.71 -3.42
CA VAL A 207 8.73 -13.87 -4.46
C VAL A 207 9.64 -12.64 -4.49
N MET A 208 9.12 -11.45 -4.14
CA MET A 208 9.94 -10.26 -3.96
C MET A 208 10.85 -10.35 -2.74
N LEU A 209 10.38 -10.88 -1.61
CA LEU A 209 11.23 -11.08 -0.43
C LEU A 209 12.32 -12.13 -0.70
N GLU A 210 12.01 -13.21 -1.43
CA GLU A 210 13.02 -14.18 -1.91
C GLU A 210 14.06 -13.53 -2.83
N ALA A 211 13.61 -12.68 -3.75
CA ALA A 211 14.50 -11.91 -4.61
C ALA A 211 15.39 -10.94 -3.83
N LEU A 212 14.86 -10.33 -2.76
CA LEU A 212 15.61 -9.44 -1.89
C LEU A 212 16.67 -10.22 -1.10
N GLN A 213 16.32 -11.37 -0.52
CA GLN A 213 17.27 -12.24 0.17
C GLN A 213 18.43 -12.65 -0.75
N LYS A 214 18.12 -13.03 -1.99
CA LYS A 214 19.14 -13.35 -3.00
C LYS A 214 20.00 -12.13 -3.35
N TRP A 215 19.39 -10.97 -3.56
CA TRP A 215 20.12 -9.75 -3.89
C TRP A 215 21.07 -9.33 -2.76
N MET A 216 20.66 -9.45 -1.50
CA MET A 216 21.55 -9.20 -0.35
C MET A 216 22.73 -10.16 -0.27
N THR A 217 22.57 -11.41 -0.74
CA THR A 217 23.69 -12.37 -0.80
C THR A 217 24.64 -12.06 -1.95
N GLU A 218 24.12 -11.58 -3.09
CA GLU A 218 24.92 -11.22 -4.27
C GLU A 218 25.67 -9.89 -4.08
N GLU A 219 25.06 -8.92 -3.40
CA GLU A 219 25.56 -7.54 -3.28
C GLU A 219 25.44 -7.03 -1.82
N PRO A 220 26.16 -7.62 -0.85
CA PRO A 220 25.99 -7.32 0.58
C PRO A 220 26.30 -5.85 0.93
N ASP A 221 27.24 -5.21 0.23
CA ASP A 221 27.62 -3.81 0.47
C ASP A 221 26.48 -2.80 0.21
N LEU A 222 25.47 -3.19 -0.57
CA LEU A 222 24.28 -2.37 -0.80
C LEU A 222 23.28 -2.40 0.36
N PHE A 223 23.46 -3.33 1.31
CA PHE A 223 22.54 -3.62 2.40
C PHE A 223 23.30 -3.67 3.73
N PRO A 224 23.68 -2.51 4.30
CA PRO A 224 24.37 -2.47 5.58
C PRO A 224 23.55 -3.15 6.69
N ASP A 225 22.22 -3.01 6.67
CA ASP A 225 21.29 -3.59 7.64
C ASP A 225 20.78 -5.00 7.23
N HIS A 226 21.56 -5.77 6.48
CA HIS A 226 21.12 -7.06 5.91
C HIS A 226 20.71 -8.08 6.99
N VAL A 227 21.25 -8.01 8.21
CA VAL A 227 20.88 -8.90 9.31
C VAL A 227 19.43 -8.63 9.73
N GLU A 228 19.12 -7.38 10.07
CA GLU A 228 17.78 -6.95 10.48
C GLU A 228 16.75 -7.07 9.36
N ILE A 229 17.18 -6.87 8.11
CA ILE A 229 16.33 -7.12 6.94
C ILE A 229 15.97 -8.60 6.87
N ARG A 230 16.94 -9.52 7.04
CA ARG A 230 16.67 -10.97 7.03
C ARG A 230 15.76 -11.38 8.18
N GLU A 231 15.97 -10.86 9.38
CA GLU A 231 15.08 -11.10 10.53
C GLU A 231 13.65 -10.64 10.25
N THR A 232 13.50 -9.44 9.66
CA THR A 232 12.17 -8.92 9.29
C THR A 232 11.51 -9.80 8.23
N ILE A 233 12.26 -10.28 7.22
CA ILE A 233 11.77 -11.22 6.21
C ILE A 233 11.34 -12.54 6.86
N GLN A 234 12.10 -13.06 7.80
CA GLN A 234 11.75 -14.27 8.55
C GLN A 234 10.44 -14.09 9.33
N SER A 235 10.21 -12.91 9.94
CA SER A 235 8.92 -12.62 10.59
C SER A 235 7.73 -12.70 9.63
N PHE A 236 7.89 -12.35 8.34
CA PHE A 236 6.83 -12.57 7.35
C PHE A 236 6.57 -14.07 7.09
N GLU A 237 7.62 -14.89 7.05
CA GLU A 237 7.52 -16.33 6.82
C GLU A 237 6.80 -17.03 7.98
N GLU A 238 7.01 -16.57 9.21
CA GLU A 238 6.35 -17.06 10.42
C GLU A 238 4.82 -16.79 10.45
N LEU A 239 4.34 -15.82 9.65
CA LEU A 239 2.92 -15.44 9.58
C LEU A 239 2.09 -16.26 8.56
N GLY A 240 2.67 -17.12 7.71
CA GLY A 240 1.95 -17.83 6.64
C GLY A 240 1.33 -19.18 7.04
N CYS A 241 0.12 -19.54 6.55
CA CYS A 241 -0.72 -20.70 6.97
C CYS A 241 -0.19 -22.12 6.74
N GLY A 242 -0.38 -23.09 7.68
CA GLY A 242 0.11 -24.49 7.50
C GLY A 242 -0.72 -25.65 7.87
N CYS A 243 -1.86 -25.53 7.25
CA CYS A 243 -2.27 -26.53 6.29
C CYS A 243 -1.11 -27.11 5.45
N HIS A 244 -0.97 -28.44 5.52
CA HIS A 244 -0.21 -29.23 4.57
C HIS A 244 -1.06 -29.46 3.30
N GLY A 245 -0.59 -29.05 2.12
CA GLY A 245 -1.26 -29.30 0.84
C GLY A 245 -2.02 -28.10 0.23
N GLN A 246 -2.95 -28.37 -0.69
CA GLN A 246 -3.87 -27.36 -1.26
C GLN A 246 -4.80 -26.84 -0.16
N CYS A 247 -5.09 -25.53 -0.12
CA CYS A 247 -6.12 -24.97 0.77
C CYS A 247 -7.48 -25.56 0.40
N ARG A 248 -7.82 -26.71 0.99
CA ARG A 248 -9.10 -27.42 0.86
C ARG A 248 -10.06 -26.95 1.95
N ALA A 249 -11.32 -27.37 1.84
CA ALA A 249 -12.39 -27.09 2.81
C ALA A 249 -12.05 -27.44 4.28
N SER A 250 -11.03 -28.28 4.52
CA SER A 250 -10.55 -28.68 5.85
C SER A 250 -9.45 -27.78 6.43
N CYS A 251 -8.98 -26.76 5.70
CA CYS A 251 -7.98 -25.82 6.20
C CYS A 251 -8.65 -24.80 7.14
N PRO A 252 -8.11 -24.53 8.34
CA PRO A 252 -8.73 -23.60 9.31
C PRO A 252 -8.97 -22.18 8.76
N CYS A 253 -8.22 -21.77 7.72
CA CYS A 253 -8.41 -20.48 7.06
C CYS A 253 -9.53 -20.47 6.00
N LYS A 254 -10.31 -21.55 5.84
CA LYS A 254 -11.50 -21.66 4.96
C LYS A 254 -11.30 -21.14 3.52
N GLY A 255 -10.09 -21.22 2.97
CA GLY A 255 -9.78 -20.76 1.61
C GLY A 255 -9.18 -19.36 1.50
N ASN A 256 -9.09 -18.58 2.59
CA ASN A 256 -8.49 -17.24 2.63
C ASN A 256 -6.96 -17.25 2.80
N CYS A 257 -6.28 -18.21 2.16
CA CYS A 257 -4.83 -18.30 2.19
C CYS A 257 -4.19 -17.19 1.35
N THR A 258 -3.39 -16.31 1.95
CA THR A 258 -2.42 -15.50 1.19
C THR A 258 -1.40 -16.43 0.51
N ILE A 259 -0.91 -16.06 -0.67
CA ILE A 259 -0.15 -16.92 -1.61
C ILE A 259 1.29 -17.21 -1.14
N TRP A 260 1.46 -17.65 0.11
CA TRP A 260 2.69 -18.27 0.61
C TRP A 260 2.74 -19.75 0.21
N ARG A 261 2.77 -20.01 -1.11
CA ARG A 261 2.94 -21.34 -1.70
C ARG A 261 4.41 -21.61 -2.03
N HIS A 262 5.19 -22.28 -1.17
CA HIS A 262 6.34 -23.06 -1.67
C HIS A 262 6.06 -24.55 -1.71
N THR A 263 6.48 -25.13 -2.83
CA THR A 263 6.50 -26.54 -3.17
C THR A 263 7.14 -27.40 -2.09
N ARG A 264 6.51 -28.57 -1.87
CA ARG A 264 7.05 -29.80 -1.26
C ARG A 264 7.82 -29.63 0.06
N ASN A 265 7.10 -29.96 1.13
CA ASN A 265 7.54 -30.29 2.49
C ASN A 265 7.67 -29.16 3.51
N THR A 266 7.07 -29.50 4.67
CA THR A 266 7.16 -28.95 6.03
C THR A 266 6.54 -27.59 6.35
N THR A 267 5.45 -27.70 7.13
CA THR A 267 4.89 -26.82 8.19
C THR A 267 4.76 -25.32 7.96
N ARG A 268 3.55 -24.79 8.22
CA ARG A 268 3.19 -23.36 8.10
C ARG A 268 2.08 -23.04 9.22
N LYS A 269 1.59 -21.82 9.50
CA LYS A 269 0.49 -21.43 10.48
C LYS A 269 -0.39 -20.19 10.14
N CYS A 270 -1.72 -20.23 10.35
CA CYS A 270 -2.70 -19.28 9.78
C CYS A 270 -2.63 -17.83 10.32
N VAL A 271 -2.98 -16.84 9.47
CA VAL A 271 -3.34 -15.47 9.88
C VAL A 271 -4.82 -15.43 10.32
N PRO A 272 -5.18 -14.77 11.43
CA PRO A 272 -6.57 -14.57 11.79
C PRO A 272 -7.22 -13.51 10.90
N GLY A 273 -8.33 -13.85 10.25
CA GLY A 273 -9.16 -12.92 9.50
C GLY A 273 -10.62 -13.29 9.61
N SER A 274 -11.38 -12.43 10.31
CA SER A 274 -12.82 -12.20 10.20
C SER A 274 -13.70 -13.45 10.05
N GLY A 275 -13.98 -14.11 11.18
CA GLY A 275 -15.26 -14.80 11.32
C GLY A 275 -16.35 -13.76 11.55
N ASN A 276 -17.47 -13.91 10.84
CA ASN A 276 -18.73 -13.19 11.03
C ASN A 276 -19.08 -12.94 12.51
#